data_AF-A0A1G3RG76-F1
#
_entry.id   AF-A0A1G3RG76-F1
#
_cell.length_a   1.000
_cell.length_b   1.000
_cell.length_c   1.000
_cell.angle_alpha   90.00
_cell.angle_beta   90.00
_cell.angle_gamma   90.00
#
_symmetry.space_group_name_H-M   'P 1'
#
loop_
_entity.id
_entity.type
_entity.pdbx_description
1 polymer ?
#
loop_
_entity_poly.entity_id
_entity_poly.type
_entity_poly.pdbx_seq_one_letter_code
_entity_poly.pdbx_strand_id
1 'polypeptide(L)'
;MAPEIVVISGKGGTGKTSITASFSALAADNLVAADCDVDAADMHLLLKPDHAKAEDFYSGELAVIDQDACIACGRCYQVCRFGAIQVNGSLYSVDPLSCEGCGYCARICPTEAISNHPEKVGVWYSSRTRLGFTMIHAKLGIGSENSGKLVAHVKKQAKAAAEAQGKDYVLVDGSPGIGCPVVSSLSGADYVILVTEPTISGVHDLKRVYELVRKFNIPAGCIINKADINTGMTEVIRLFLGSEGVDPLGELPYDENVTRAMLAGLTIVEHDTGILRDTLRSAWRNVRQHVDTSKQK
;
A
#
# COMPACT_ATOMS: atom_id res chain seq x y z
N MET A 1 2.07 -1.35 -22.24
CA MET A 1 2.53 -1.64 -20.86
C MET A 1 1.44 -2.43 -20.16
N ALA A 2 1.79 -3.27 -19.20
CA ALA A 2 0.81 -3.93 -18.34
C ALA A 2 0.03 -2.85 -17.55
N PRO A 3 -1.31 -2.89 -17.53
CA PRO A 3 -2.13 -1.97 -16.78
C PRO A 3 -1.97 -2.22 -15.28
N GLU A 4 -1.96 -1.13 -14.52
CA GLU A 4 -1.87 -1.13 -13.07
C GLU A 4 -3.27 -1.06 -12.46
N ILE A 5 -3.71 -2.19 -11.90
CA ILE A 5 -4.95 -2.31 -11.16
C ILE A 5 -4.62 -2.15 -9.68
N VAL A 6 -5.18 -1.13 -9.03
CA VAL A 6 -4.88 -0.84 -7.61
C VAL A 6 -6.11 -1.10 -6.76
N VAL A 7 -5.97 -1.97 -5.77
CA VAL A 7 -7.01 -2.22 -4.76
C VAL A 7 -6.75 -1.32 -3.56
N ILE A 8 -7.71 -0.49 -3.19
CA ILE A 8 -7.61 0.38 -2.01
C ILE A 8 -8.89 0.33 -1.18
N SER A 9 -8.78 0.78 0.07
CA SER A 9 -9.90 0.91 0.98
C SER A 9 -9.76 2.14 1.86
N GLY A 10 -10.82 2.43 2.61
CA GLY A 10 -10.77 3.29 3.78
C GLY A 10 -9.78 2.84 4.85
N LYS A 11 -9.86 3.44 6.04
CA LYS A 11 -9.12 2.95 7.21
C LYS A 11 -9.85 1.74 7.82
N GLY A 12 -9.13 0.69 8.17
CA GLY A 12 -9.68 -0.49 8.86
C GLY A 12 -9.80 -1.76 8.00
N GLY A 13 -10.10 -2.88 8.67
CA GLY A 13 -10.11 -4.24 8.12
C GLY A 13 -11.29 -4.58 7.21
N THR A 14 -11.43 -3.83 6.12
CA THR A 14 -12.48 -4.01 5.09
C THR A 14 -12.31 -5.28 4.26
N GLY A 15 -11.19 -6.00 4.40
CA GLY A 15 -10.89 -7.23 3.65
C GLY A 15 -10.15 -7.01 2.33
N LYS A 16 -9.61 -5.80 2.10
CA LYS A 16 -8.78 -5.42 0.94
C LYS A 16 -7.77 -6.52 0.57
N THR A 17 -6.83 -6.84 1.46
CA THR A 17 -5.75 -7.79 1.18
C THR A 17 -6.24 -9.20 0.86
N SER A 18 -7.30 -9.69 1.54
CA SER A 18 -7.89 -11.01 1.24
C SER A 18 -8.52 -11.06 -0.16
N ILE A 19 -9.16 -9.96 -0.59
CA ILE A 19 -9.71 -9.82 -1.95
C ILE A 19 -8.56 -9.69 -2.97
N THR A 20 -7.55 -8.86 -2.70
CA THR A 20 -6.38 -8.69 -3.58
C THR A 20 -5.63 -10.00 -3.78
N ALA A 21 -5.41 -10.78 -2.72
CA ALA A 21 -4.78 -12.09 -2.79
C ALA A 21 -5.63 -13.09 -3.60
N SER A 22 -6.96 -13.03 -3.48
CA SER A 22 -7.88 -13.87 -4.25
C SER A 22 -7.85 -13.53 -5.74
N PHE A 23 -7.83 -12.25 -6.11
CA PHE A 23 -7.63 -11.83 -7.51
C PHE A 23 -6.25 -12.22 -8.03
N SER A 24 -5.23 -12.15 -7.18
CA SER A 24 -3.88 -12.60 -7.54
C SER A 24 -3.85 -14.10 -7.87
N ALA A 25 -4.53 -14.92 -7.07
CA ALA A 25 -4.67 -16.36 -7.33
C ALA A 25 -5.44 -16.65 -8.63
N LEU A 26 -6.51 -15.90 -8.91
CA LEU A 26 -7.27 -16.05 -10.16
C LEU A 26 -6.49 -15.60 -11.41
N ALA A 27 -5.45 -14.79 -11.25
CA ALA A 27 -4.64 -14.25 -12.34
C ALA A 27 -3.19 -14.76 -12.35
N ALA A 28 -2.88 -15.81 -11.56
CA ALA A 28 -1.52 -16.25 -11.26
C ALA A 28 -0.62 -16.43 -12.50
N ASP A 29 -1.16 -16.96 -13.60
CA ASP A 29 -0.36 -17.22 -14.80
C ASP A 29 0.08 -15.95 -15.54
N ASN A 30 -0.59 -14.82 -15.30
CA ASN A 30 -0.50 -13.63 -16.14
C ASN A 30 -0.37 -12.31 -15.36
N LEU A 31 0.20 -12.37 -14.16
CA LEU A 31 0.22 -11.27 -13.21
C LEU A 31 1.61 -11.07 -12.58
N VAL A 32 1.95 -9.81 -12.28
CA VAL A 32 2.83 -9.46 -11.16
C VAL A 32 2.05 -8.75 -10.07
N ALA A 33 2.16 -9.22 -8.83
CA ALA A 33 1.53 -8.59 -7.68
C ALA A 33 2.49 -7.61 -7.00
N ALA A 34 1.95 -6.56 -6.38
CA ALA A 34 2.69 -5.61 -5.57
C ALA A 34 1.99 -5.42 -4.21
N ASP A 35 2.67 -5.71 -3.10
CA ASP A 35 2.16 -5.41 -1.76
C ASP A 35 2.72 -4.05 -1.30
N CYS A 36 1.86 -3.04 -1.33
CA CYS A 36 2.18 -1.66 -0.92
C CYS A 36 1.65 -1.33 0.48
N ASP A 37 1.07 -2.30 1.18
CA ASP A 37 0.64 -2.16 2.57
C ASP A 37 1.77 -2.58 3.52
N VAL A 38 2.86 -1.80 3.49
CA VAL A 38 4.14 -2.16 4.11
C VAL A 38 4.06 -2.22 5.65
N ASP A 39 3.13 -1.48 6.27
CA ASP A 39 2.96 -1.41 7.72
C ASP A 39 2.35 -2.71 8.29
N ALA A 40 1.49 -3.39 7.51
CA ALA A 40 0.76 -4.59 7.90
C ALA A 40 0.55 -5.51 6.69
N ALA A 41 1.65 -5.93 6.07
CA ALA A 41 1.67 -6.67 4.81
C ALA A 41 1.04 -8.08 4.95
N ASP A 42 -0.27 -8.24 5.10
CA ASP A 42 -0.88 -9.56 5.38
C ASP A 42 -0.78 -10.55 4.19
N MET A 43 -0.44 -10.05 2.99
CA MET A 43 -0.38 -10.84 1.77
C MET A 43 0.68 -11.95 1.83
N HIS A 44 1.78 -11.75 2.59
CA HIS A 44 2.82 -12.76 2.77
C HIS A 44 2.31 -14.03 3.49
N LEU A 45 1.30 -13.90 4.36
CA LEU A 45 0.70 -15.04 5.08
C LEU A 45 -0.03 -15.99 4.12
N LEU A 46 -0.68 -15.43 3.09
CA LEU A 46 -1.49 -16.17 2.14
C LEU A 46 -0.68 -16.71 0.96
N LEU A 47 0.38 -16.00 0.56
CA LEU A 47 1.13 -16.29 -0.66
C LEU A 47 2.50 -16.92 -0.43
N LYS A 48 3.00 -16.92 0.81
CA LYS A 48 4.29 -17.53 1.22
C LYS A 48 5.43 -17.19 0.24
N PRO A 49 5.76 -15.89 0.05
CA PRO A 49 6.84 -15.46 -0.83
C PRO A 49 8.19 -16.01 -0.38
N ASP A 50 9.04 -16.39 -1.34
CA ASP A 50 10.36 -16.98 -1.07
C ASP A 50 11.50 -15.99 -0.77
N HIS A 51 11.25 -14.68 -0.92
CA HIS A 51 12.24 -13.62 -0.75
C HIS A 51 13.50 -13.81 -1.62
N ALA A 52 13.35 -14.37 -2.82
CA ALA A 52 14.46 -14.71 -3.72
C ALA A 52 15.45 -13.57 -3.97
N LYS A 53 14.98 -12.32 -4.00
CA LYS A 53 15.81 -11.12 -4.09
C LYS A 53 15.43 -10.14 -3.00
N ALA A 54 16.42 -9.54 -2.35
CA ALA A 54 16.27 -8.49 -1.36
C ALA A 54 17.28 -7.35 -1.63
N GLU A 55 16.83 -6.11 -1.51
CA GLU A 55 17.67 -4.93 -1.65
C GLU A 55 17.26 -3.86 -0.64
N ASP A 56 18.27 -3.19 -0.07
CA ASP A 56 18.05 -2.11 0.89
C ASP A 56 17.41 -0.90 0.20
N PHE A 57 16.41 -0.33 0.85
CA PHE A 57 15.76 0.90 0.41
C PHE A 57 16.14 2.06 1.32
N TYR A 58 16.75 3.07 0.73
CA TYR A 58 17.15 4.29 1.40
C TYR A 58 16.24 5.44 0.98
N SER A 59 15.74 6.21 1.94
CA SER A 59 14.91 7.38 1.68
C SER A 59 14.95 8.34 2.85
N GLY A 60 15.09 9.63 2.56
CA GLY A 60 15.31 10.62 3.60
C GLY A 60 16.76 10.61 4.07
N GLU A 61 17.05 11.47 5.03
CA GLU A 61 18.38 11.64 5.61
C GLU A 61 18.25 11.82 7.12
N LEU A 62 19.25 11.39 7.88
CA LEU A 62 19.37 11.68 9.30
C LEU A 62 20.58 12.57 9.54
N ALA A 63 20.41 13.58 10.39
CA ALA A 63 21.52 14.37 10.86
C ALA A 63 22.36 13.58 11.86
N VAL A 64 23.67 13.67 11.75
CA VAL A 64 24.64 13.09 12.69
C VAL A 64 25.59 14.18 13.14
N ILE A 65 25.85 14.24 14.45
CA ILE A 65 26.78 15.21 15.05
C ILE A 65 28.10 14.49 15.36
N ASP A 66 29.17 14.92 14.70
CA ASP A 66 30.53 14.54 15.04
C ASP A 66 30.93 15.21 16.35
N GLN A 67 31.15 14.39 17.39
CA GLN A 67 31.46 14.90 18.72
C GLN A 67 32.88 15.46 18.83
N ASP A 68 33.80 15.05 17.96
CA ASP A 68 35.19 15.54 17.98
C ASP A 68 35.29 16.95 17.38
N ALA A 69 34.43 17.27 16.40
CA ALA A 69 34.34 18.59 15.78
C ALA A 69 33.32 19.53 16.45
N CYS A 70 32.45 19.01 17.32
CA CYS A 70 31.39 19.78 17.96
C CYS A 70 31.93 20.65 19.11
N ILE A 71 31.78 21.97 18.97
CA ILE A 71 32.15 22.94 20.02
C ILE A 71 31.02 23.24 21.03
N ALA A 72 29.98 22.40 21.08
CA ALA A 72 28.85 22.52 22.00
C ALA A 72 28.11 23.88 22.00
N CYS A 73 28.11 24.60 20.87
CA CYS A 73 27.54 25.97 20.79
C CYS A 73 26.01 26.05 20.84
N GLY A 74 25.29 24.91 20.71
CA GLY A 74 23.83 24.83 20.84
C GLY A 74 23.00 25.42 19.70
N ARG A 75 23.60 25.94 18.62
CA ARG A 75 22.85 26.52 17.49
C ARG A 75 21.91 25.51 16.84
N CYS A 76 22.36 24.27 16.65
CA CYS A 76 21.53 23.20 16.08
C CYS A 76 20.26 22.93 16.90
N TYR A 77 20.38 22.96 18.23
CA TYR A 77 19.26 22.79 19.16
C TYR A 77 18.23 23.93 19.01
N GLN A 78 18.70 25.18 18.98
CA GLN A 78 17.82 26.36 18.87
C GLN A 78 17.00 26.40 17.58
N VAL A 79 17.53 25.85 16.48
CA VAL A 79 16.88 25.91 15.17
C VAL A 79 16.05 24.68 14.82
N CYS A 80 16.18 23.60 15.60
CA CYS A 80 15.48 22.35 15.31
C CYS A 80 13.98 22.50 15.62
N ARG A 81 13.16 22.60 14.57
CA ARG A 81 11.69 22.71 14.71
C ARG A 81 11.00 21.42 15.13
N PHE A 82 11.70 20.29 14.99
CA PHE A 82 11.17 18.96 15.27
C PHE A 82 11.56 18.44 16.66
N GLY A 83 12.36 19.20 17.42
CA GLY A 83 12.84 18.77 18.73
C GLY A 83 13.82 17.59 18.69
N ALA A 84 14.39 17.29 17.52
CA ALA A 84 15.27 16.14 17.30
C ALA A 84 16.65 16.25 17.96
N ILE A 85 17.05 17.43 18.45
CA ILE A 85 18.36 17.61 19.08
C ILE A 85 18.19 17.44 20.59
N GLN A 86 18.82 16.41 21.15
CA GLN A 86 18.86 16.15 22.59
C GLN A 86 20.11 16.77 23.21
N VAL A 87 19.97 17.24 24.45
CA VAL A 87 21.04 17.90 25.21
C VAL A 87 21.30 17.10 26.49
N ASN A 88 22.51 16.55 26.61
CA ASN A 88 22.95 15.79 27.77
C ASN A 88 24.22 16.44 28.34
N GLY A 89 24.04 17.41 29.25
CA GLY A 89 25.15 18.22 29.76
C GLY A 89 25.75 19.10 28.66
N SER A 90 27.01 18.85 28.28
CA SER A 90 27.69 19.54 27.17
C SER A 90 27.60 18.81 25.82
N LEU A 91 26.99 17.63 25.78
CA LEU A 91 26.87 16.82 24.56
C LEU A 91 25.54 17.05 23.87
N TYR A 92 25.59 17.18 22.55
CA TYR A 92 24.42 17.27 21.68
C TYR A 92 24.34 16.01 20.82
N SER A 93 23.17 15.38 20.80
CA SER A 93 22.90 14.20 19.97
C SER A 93 21.61 14.38 19.19
N VAL A 94 21.48 13.67 18.08
CA VAL A 94 20.24 13.64 17.29
C VAL A 94 19.43 12.42 17.73
N ASP A 95 18.18 12.64 18.10
CA ASP A 95 17.15 11.61 18.19
C ASP A 95 16.67 11.24 16.79
N PRO A 96 16.98 10.04 16.28
CA PRO A 96 16.63 9.67 14.92
C PRO A 96 15.12 9.59 14.69
N LEU A 97 14.33 9.24 15.72
CA LEU A 97 12.87 9.12 15.58
C LEU A 97 12.15 10.46 15.43
N SER A 98 12.77 11.53 15.93
CA SER A 98 12.22 12.90 15.84
C SER A 98 12.85 13.69 14.68
N CYS A 99 13.84 13.14 13.99
CA CYS A 99 14.61 13.84 12.97
C CYS A 99 13.97 13.72 11.59
N GLU A 100 13.45 14.83 11.05
CA GLU A 100 12.90 14.89 9.68
C GLU A 100 13.98 15.03 8.58
N GLY A 101 15.27 15.00 8.93
CA GLY A 101 16.33 15.09 7.92
C GLY A 101 16.44 16.42 7.17
N CYS A 102 15.82 17.50 7.64
CA CYS A 102 15.71 18.75 6.87
C CYS A 102 17.04 19.46 6.58
N GLY A 103 18.13 19.08 7.26
CA GLY A 103 19.50 19.57 7.04
C GLY A 103 19.77 21.00 7.54
N TYR A 104 18.82 21.65 8.21
CA TYR A 104 19.01 23.02 8.69
C TYR A 104 20.07 23.12 9.81
N CYS A 105 20.14 22.09 10.68
CA CYS A 105 21.17 21.98 11.72
C CYS A 105 22.59 21.90 11.13
N ALA A 106 22.77 21.15 10.03
CA ALA A 106 24.04 21.08 9.31
C ALA A 106 24.45 22.44 8.76
N ARG A 107 23.52 23.15 8.12
CA ARG A 107 23.79 24.47 7.50
C ARG A 107 24.17 25.56 8.50
N ILE A 108 23.67 25.52 9.74
CA ILE A 108 23.96 26.56 10.75
C ILE A 108 25.19 26.24 11.61
N CYS A 109 25.75 25.03 11.50
CA CYS A 109 26.86 24.57 12.32
C CYS A 109 28.15 25.32 11.93
N PRO A 110 28.75 26.13 12.82
CA PRO A 110 29.91 26.96 12.46
C PRO A 110 31.20 26.16 12.26
N THR A 111 31.26 24.92 12.76
CA THR A 111 32.41 24.02 12.62
C THR A 111 32.14 22.88 11.65
N GLU A 112 31.01 22.90 10.94
CA GLU A 112 30.60 21.83 10.01
C GLU A 112 30.53 20.44 10.65
N ALA A 113 30.42 20.36 11.98
CA ALA A 113 30.38 19.12 12.75
C ALA A 113 29.09 18.30 12.57
N ILE A 114 28.18 18.72 11.69
CA ILE A 114 26.89 18.06 11.48
C ILE A 114 26.75 17.73 10.01
N SER A 115 26.47 16.47 9.71
CA SER A 115 26.26 15.97 8.35
C SER A 115 24.96 15.18 8.25
N ASN A 116 24.40 15.15 7.05
CA ASN A 116 23.20 14.39 6.73
C ASN A 116 23.59 13.09 6.03
N HIS A 117 23.10 11.96 6.53
CA HIS A 117 23.36 10.65 5.95
C HIS A 117 22.07 10.01 5.45
N PRO A 118 22.07 9.33 4.29
CA PRO A 118 20.90 8.58 3.82
C PRO A 118 20.40 7.60 4.87
N GLU A 119 19.09 7.62 5.12
CA GLU A 119 18.46 6.70 6.08
C GLU A 119 17.99 5.43 5.37
N LYS A 120 18.34 4.27 5.93
CA LYS A 120 17.79 2.98 5.52
C LYS A 120 16.37 2.83 6.09
N VAL A 121 15.38 3.05 5.25
CA VAL A 121 13.95 3.00 5.62
C VAL A 121 13.41 1.58 5.61
N GLY A 122 14.02 0.68 4.85
CA GLY A 122 13.56 -0.70 4.79
C GLY A 122 14.33 -1.57 3.80
N VAL A 123 13.72 -2.69 3.46
CA VAL A 123 14.20 -3.63 2.44
C VAL A 123 13.02 -3.94 1.54
N TRP A 124 13.25 -3.91 0.23
CA TRP A 124 12.26 -4.37 -0.74
C TRP A 124 12.69 -5.73 -1.30
N TYR A 125 11.71 -6.51 -1.74
CA TYR A 125 11.88 -7.87 -2.17
C TYR A 125 11.22 -8.11 -3.52
N SER A 126 11.85 -8.94 -4.35
CA SER A 126 11.20 -9.61 -5.49
C SER A 126 11.14 -11.08 -5.17
N SER A 127 9.94 -11.59 -4.97
CA SER A 127 9.70 -12.97 -4.52
C SER A 127 8.86 -13.75 -5.51
N ARG A 128 9.03 -15.07 -5.52
CA ARG A 128 8.05 -15.99 -6.11
C ARG A 128 7.10 -16.46 -5.03
N THR A 129 5.80 -16.47 -5.33
CA THR A 129 4.77 -16.96 -4.42
C THR A 129 4.60 -18.47 -4.54
N ARG A 130 3.94 -19.10 -3.57
CA ARG A 130 3.55 -20.52 -3.66
C ARG A 130 2.62 -20.83 -4.84
N LEU A 131 1.96 -19.81 -5.39
CA LEU A 131 1.09 -19.88 -6.56
C LEU A 131 1.85 -19.62 -7.87
N GLY A 132 3.17 -19.42 -7.80
CA GLY A 132 4.06 -19.39 -8.96
C GLY A 132 4.29 -18.02 -9.59
N PHE A 133 3.51 -17.00 -9.23
CA PHE A 133 3.66 -15.62 -9.76
C PHE A 133 4.68 -14.80 -8.97
N THR A 134 5.16 -13.72 -9.59
CA THR A 134 6.06 -12.76 -8.94
C THR A 134 5.28 -11.79 -8.07
N MET A 135 5.76 -11.58 -6.85
CA MET A 135 5.27 -10.57 -5.92
C MET A 135 6.42 -9.65 -5.53
N ILE A 136 6.22 -8.34 -5.73
CA ILE A 136 7.10 -7.31 -5.21
C ILE A 136 6.50 -6.79 -3.91
N HIS A 137 7.30 -6.71 -2.85
CA HIS A 137 6.83 -6.25 -1.55
C HIS A 137 7.98 -5.61 -0.79
N ALA A 138 7.68 -4.99 0.35
CA ALA A 138 8.69 -4.37 1.18
C ALA A 138 8.44 -4.65 2.66
N LYS A 139 9.47 -4.42 3.46
CA LYS A 139 9.41 -4.41 4.91
C LYS A 139 10.14 -3.19 5.44
N LEU A 140 9.48 -2.45 6.34
CA LEU A 140 10.07 -1.28 6.98
C LEU A 140 11.15 -1.67 8.00
N GLY A 141 12.11 -0.77 8.16
CA GLY A 141 13.04 -0.76 9.29
C GLY A 141 12.33 -0.40 10.59
N ILE A 142 13.01 -0.62 11.71
CA ILE A 142 12.47 -0.29 13.04
C ILE A 142 12.31 1.22 13.15
N GLY A 143 11.10 1.69 13.47
CA GLY A 143 10.80 3.11 13.65
C GLY A 143 10.60 3.88 12.35
N SER A 144 10.66 3.24 11.19
CA SER A 144 10.38 3.88 9.90
C SER A 144 8.88 3.85 9.59
N GLU A 145 8.36 4.93 9.03
CA GLU A 145 6.97 5.00 8.54
C GLU A 145 6.86 4.58 7.06
N ASN A 146 5.70 4.04 6.68
CA ASN A 146 5.41 3.76 5.27
C ASN A 146 5.37 5.06 4.46
N SER A 147 6.48 5.39 3.81
CA SER A 147 6.56 6.57 2.97
C SER A 147 5.98 6.31 1.58
N GLY A 148 5.38 7.35 0.98
CA GLY A 148 4.95 7.29 -0.42
C GLY A 148 6.09 6.93 -1.40
N LYS A 149 7.34 7.23 -1.04
CA LYS A 149 8.53 6.88 -1.83
C LYS A 149 8.76 5.37 -1.90
N LEU A 150 8.57 4.66 -0.78
CA LEU A 150 8.70 3.20 -0.77
C LEU A 150 7.60 2.54 -1.59
N VAL A 151 6.36 2.99 -1.44
CA VAL A 151 5.21 2.54 -2.26
C VAL A 151 5.48 2.76 -3.75
N ALA A 152 5.91 3.96 -4.13
CA ALA A 152 6.25 4.27 -5.53
C ALA A 152 7.38 3.39 -6.06
N HIS A 153 8.38 3.08 -5.22
CA HIS A 153 9.47 2.17 -5.59
C HIS A 153 8.96 0.74 -5.80
N VAL A 154 8.16 0.19 -4.88
CA VAL A 154 7.54 -1.15 -5.02
C VAL A 154 6.73 -1.24 -6.31
N LYS A 155 5.88 -0.24 -6.58
CA LYS A 155 5.11 -0.16 -7.84
C LYS A 155 6.00 -0.15 -9.08
N LYS A 156 7.05 0.69 -9.07
CA LYS A 156 8.00 0.79 -10.19
C LYS A 156 8.68 -0.56 -10.46
N GLN A 157 9.11 -1.26 -9.42
CA GLN A 157 9.72 -2.59 -9.55
C GLN A 157 8.70 -3.62 -10.06
N ALA A 158 7.44 -3.57 -9.61
CA ALA A 158 6.40 -4.47 -10.09
C ALA A 158 6.10 -4.28 -11.59
N LYS A 159 6.05 -3.03 -12.05
CA LYS A 159 5.90 -2.71 -13.49
C LYS A 159 7.07 -3.22 -14.32
N ALA A 160 8.31 -2.97 -13.87
CA ALA A 160 9.50 -3.46 -14.54
C ALA A 160 9.55 -5.00 -14.60
N ALA A 161 9.14 -5.68 -13.52
CA ALA A 161 9.03 -7.13 -13.48
C ALA A 161 7.96 -7.66 -14.45
N ALA A 162 6.80 -7.00 -14.53
CA ALA A 162 5.74 -7.38 -15.46
C ALA A 162 6.18 -7.26 -16.92
N GLU A 163 6.87 -6.16 -17.27
CA GLU A 163 7.44 -5.95 -18.60
C GLU A 163 8.50 -7.00 -18.94
N ALA A 164 9.44 -7.26 -18.03
CA ALA A 164 10.51 -8.24 -18.24
C ALA A 164 9.97 -9.67 -18.40
N GLN A 165 8.87 -10.01 -17.75
CA GLN A 165 8.26 -11.33 -17.77
C GLN A 165 7.12 -11.48 -18.80
N GLY A 166 6.77 -10.40 -19.51
CA GLY A 166 5.64 -10.39 -20.46
C GLY A 166 4.30 -10.69 -19.79
N LYS A 167 4.06 -10.17 -18.58
CA LYS A 167 2.78 -10.32 -17.87
C LYS A 167 1.80 -9.23 -18.28
N ASP A 168 0.52 -9.57 -18.41
CA ASP A 168 -0.50 -8.66 -18.91
C ASP A 168 -1.10 -7.73 -17.87
N TYR A 169 -0.83 -7.95 -16.57
CA TYR A 169 -1.39 -7.19 -15.46
C TYR A 169 -0.38 -6.94 -14.35
N VAL A 170 -0.49 -5.77 -13.70
CA VAL A 170 0.08 -5.49 -12.38
C VAL A 170 -1.08 -5.28 -11.42
N LEU A 171 -1.15 -6.06 -10.34
CA LEU A 171 -2.16 -5.93 -9.29
C LEU A 171 -1.51 -5.44 -8.01
N VAL A 172 -1.96 -4.30 -7.51
CA VAL A 172 -1.37 -3.62 -6.36
C VAL A 172 -2.33 -3.73 -5.18
N ASP A 173 -1.87 -4.32 -4.08
CA ASP A 173 -2.51 -4.16 -2.77
C ASP A 173 -2.10 -2.80 -2.20
N GLY A 174 -2.92 -1.78 -2.45
CA GLY A 174 -2.61 -0.40 -2.11
C GLY A 174 -2.73 -0.12 -0.62
N SER A 175 -2.09 0.95 -0.17
CA SER A 175 -2.18 1.38 1.23
C SER A 175 -3.59 1.90 1.58
N PRO A 176 -4.07 1.72 2.83
CA PRO A 176 -5.38 2.18 3.24
C PRO A 176 -5.45 3.69 3.55
N GLY A 177 -6.64 4.27 3.46
CA GLY A 177 -6.91 5.66 3.86
C GLY A 177 -6.69 6.69 2.75
N ILE A 178 -6.19 7.88 3.09
CA ILE A 178 -6.09 9.03 2.16
C ILE A 178 -4.75 9.77 2.22
N GLY A 179 -3.74 9.18 2.86
CA GLY A 179 -2.42 9.79 3.04
C GLY A 179 -1.51 9.69 1.81
N CYS A 180 -0.27 10.17 1.96
CA CYS A 180 0.77 10.07 0.93
C CYS A 180 1.00 8.65 0.38
N PRO A 181 0.91 7.56 1.18
CA PRO A 181 1.01 6.19 0.66
C PRO A 181 -0.11 5.82 -0.33
N VAL A 182 -1.34 6.29 -0.07
CA VAL A 182 -2.49 6.05 -0.97
C VAL A 182 -2.32 6.83 -2.26
N VAL A 183 -1.90 8.10 -2.18
CA VAL A 183 -1.59 8.91 -3.36
C VAL A 183 -0.51 8.24 -4.23
N SER A 184 0.52 7.68 -3.59
CA SER A 184 1.59 6.97 -4.28
C SER A 184 1.11 5.64 -4.89
N SER A 185 0.19 4.95 -4.20
CA SER A 185 -0.48 3.76 -4.73
C SER A 185 -1.29 4.08 -5.99
N LEU A 186 -2.00 5.21 -6.00
CA LEU A 186 -2.83 5.67 -7.11
C LEU A 186 -2.06 6.25 -8.29
N SER A 187 -0.87 6.80 -8.07
CA SER A 187 -0.08 7.42 -9.12
C SER A 187 0.25 6.43 -10.24
N GLY A 188 -0.21 6.70 -11.46
CA GLY A 188 0.01 5.83 -12.62
C GLY A 188 -0.91 4.60 -12.70
N ALA A 189 -1.94 4.51 -11.85
CA ALA A 189 -2.94 3.44 -11.93
C ALA A 189 -3.87 3.62 -13.13
N ASP A 190 -4.21 2.50 -13.79
CA ASP A 190 -5.13 2.46 -14.93
C ASP A 190 -6.57 2.15 -14.48
N TYR A 191 -6.73 1.45 -13.35
CA TYR A 191 -8.04 1.12 -12.78
C TYR A 191 -7.94 0.97 -11.26
N VAL A 192 -8.98 1.42 -10.54
CA VAL A 192 -9.06 1.30 -9.08
C VAL A 192 -10.19 0.39 -8.65
N ILE A 193 -9.91 -0.51 -7.72
CA ILE A 193 -10.92 -1.33 -7.03
C ILE A 193 -11.04 -0.78 -5.61
N LEU A 194 -12.18 -0.17 -5.31
CA LEU A 194 -12.54 0.26 -3.98
C LEU A 194 -13.09 -0.93 -3.20
N VAL A 195 -12.63 -1.13 -1.96
CA VAL A 195 -13.19 -2.11 -1.04
C VAL A 195 -13.76 -1.39 0.17
N THR A 196 -15.02 -1.69 0.49
CA THR A 196 -15.72 -1.13 1.64
C THR A 196 -16.55 -2.20 2.36
N GLU A 197 -17.09 -1.85 3.52
CA GLU A 197 -18.08 -2.65 4.27
C GLU A 197 -19.26 -1.76 4.69
N PRO A 198 -20.46 -2.30 4.93
CA PRO A 198 -21.67 -1.51 5.19
C PRO A 198 -21.74 -1.02 6.64
N THR A 199 -20.77 -0.19 7.01
CA THR A 199 -20.70 0.51 8.29
C THR A 199 -20.72 2.03 8.05
N ILE A 200 -21.10 2.81 9.08
CA ILE A 200 -21.12 4.29 8.97
C ILE A 200 -19.72 4.81 8.60
N SER A 201 -18.67 4.28 9.23
CA SER A 201 -17.28 4.58 8.91
C SER A 201 -16.91 4.13 7.50
N GLY A 202 -17.31 2.92 7.09
CA GLY A 202 -17.05 2.40 5.74
C GLY A 202 -17.61 3.29 4.63
N VAL A 203 -18.82 3.83 4.83
CA VAL A 203 -19.41 4.80 3.89
C VAL A 203 -18.66 6.13 3.86
N HIS A 204 -18.33 6.69 5.02
CA HIS A 204 -17.58 7.95 5.08
C HIS A 204 -16.19 7.84 4.46
N ASP A 205 -15.49 6.73 4.73
CA ASP A 205 -14.18 6.49 4.18
C ASP A 205 -14.24 6.19 2.68
N LEU A 206 -15.20 5.40 2.21
CA LEU A 206 -15.41 5.16 0.78
C LEU A 206 -15.56 6.49 0.03
N LYS A 207 -16.40 7.40 0.53
CA LYS A 207 -16.60 8.73 -0.07
C LYS A 207 -15.29 9.52 -0.17
N ARG A 208 -14.52 9.58 0.92
CA ARG A 208 -13.24 10.31 0.97
C ARG A 208 -12.19 9.71 0.05
N VAL A 209 -12.08 8.37 0.01
CA VAL A 209 -11.14 7.67 -0.85
C VAL A 209 -11.54 7.85 -2.32
N TYR A 210 -12.83 7.75 -2.64
CA TYR A 210 -13.32 7.99 -3.99
C TYR A 210 -13.11 9.43 -4.46
N GLU A 211 -13.30 10.43 -3.59
CA GLU A 211 -12.96 11.83 -3.91
C GLU A 211 -11.49 11.98 -4.33
N LEU A 212 -10.58 11.23 -3.70
CA LEU A 212 -9.18 11.21 -4.10
C LEU A 212 -9.02 10.56 -5.48
N VAL A 213 -9.58 9.36 -5.69
CA VAL A 213 -9.53 8.65 -6.98
C VAL A 213 -10.07 9.50 -8.13
N ARG A 214 -11.19 10.18 -7.91
CA ARG A 214 -11.82 11.09 -8.87
C ARG A 214 -10.90 12.25 -9.26
N LYS A 215 -10.12 12.81 -8.33
CA LYS A 215 -9.14 13.88 -8.64
C LYS A 215 -8.03 13.42 -9.57
N PHE A 216 -7.69 12.13 -9.54
CA PHE A 216 -6.71 11.53 -10.47
C PHE A 216 -7.34 11.14 -11.82
N ASN A 217 -8.66 11.29 -11.97
CA ASN A 217 -9.42 10.87 -13.17
C ASN A 217 -9.20 9.39 -13.53
N ILE A 218 -9.09 8.52 -12.53
CA ILE A 218 -8.89 7.08 -12.74
C ILE A 218 -10.26 6.39 -12.69
N PRO A 219 -10.61 5.53 -13.67
CA PRO A 219 -11.83 4.74 -13.60
C PRO A 219 -11.79 3.79 -12.40
N ALA A 220 -12.94 3.61 -11.75
CA ALA A 220 -13.04 2.81 -10.55
C ALA A 220 -14.29 1.94 -10.52
N GLY A 221 -14.16 0.81 -9.84
CA GLY A 221 -15.28 -0.02 -9.42
C GLY A 221 -15.21 -0.30 -7.92
N CYS A 222 -16.30 -0.78 -7.33
CA CYS A 222 -16.40 -0.99 -5.89
C CYS A 222 -16.87 -2.41 -5.56
N ILE A 223 -16.22 -3.02 -4.57
CA ILE A 223 -16.65 -4.26 -3.92
C ILE A 223 -17.19 -3.91 -2.53
N ILE A 224 -18.43 -4.32 -2.28
CA ILE A 224 -19.05 -4.21 -0.97
C ILE A 224 -18.81 -5.53 -0.24
N ASN A 225 -17.83 -5.56 0.65
CA ASN A 225 -17.53 -6.73 1.47
C ASN A 225 -18.48 -6.81 2.67
N LYS A 226 -18.81 -8.02 3.10
CA LYS A 226 -19.76 -8.29 4.19
C LYS A 226 -21.12 -7.58 3.97
N ALA A 227 -21.63 -7.58 2.73
CA ALA A 227 -22.76 -6.77 2.30
C ALA A 227 -24.09 -7.07 3.04
N ASP A 228 -24.19 -8.20 3.72
CA ASP A 228 -25.34 -8.68 4.47
C ASP A 228 -25.35 -8.27 5.95
N ILE A 229 -24.24 -7.77 6.52
CA ILE A 229 -24.18 -7.39 7.95
C ILE A 229 -25.07 -6.18 8.27
N ASN A 230 -25.34 -5.33 7.28
CA ASN A 230 -26.27 -4.21 7.40
C ASN A 230 -26.81 -3.81 6.02
N THR A 231 -27.96 -4.37 5.65
CA THR A 231 -28.60 -4.13 4.35
C THR A 231 -28.96 -2.66 4.12
N GLY A 232 -29.35 -1.93 5.18
CA GLY A 232 -29.65 -0.50 5.08
C GLY A 232 -28.43 0.34 4.68
N MET A 233 -27.26 0.03 5.25
CA MET A 233 -26.01 0.70 4.87
C MET A 233 -25.49 0.23 3.50
N THR A 234 -25.75 -1.02 3.11
CA THR A 234 -25.47 -1.50 1.75
C THR A 234 -26.25 -0.72 0.70
N GLU A 235 -27.53 -0.42 0.94
CA GLU A 235 -28.31 0.46 0.06
C GLU A 235 -27.72 1.87 -0.03
N VAL A 236 -27.26 2.44 1.10
CA VAL A 236 -26.59 3.74 1.10
C VAL A 236 -25.34 3.72 0.21
N ILE A 237 -24.56 2.64 0.24
CA ILE A 237 -23.40 2.46 -0.64
C ILE A 237 -23.84 2.35 -2.10
N ARG A 238 -24.82 1.49 -2.42
CA ARG A 238 -25.34 1.33 -3.79
C ARG A 238 -25.81 2.66 -4.39
N LEU A 239 -26.57 3.44 -3.63
CA LEU A 239 -27.04 4.77 -4.04
C LEU A 239 -25.88 5.73 -4.31
N PHE A 240 -24.86 5.72 -3.44
CA PHE A 240 -23.65 6.52 -3.65
C PHE A 240 -22.91 6.10 -4.94
N LEU A 241 -22.66 4.80 -5.13
CA LEU A 241 -22.01 4.28 -6.33
C LEU A 241 -22.76 4.65 -7.60
N GLY A 242 -24.09 4.50 -7.61
CA GLY A 242 -24.94 4.90 -8.73
C GLY A 242 -24.90 6.40 -9.02
N SER A 243 -24.88 7.25 -7.98
CA SER A 243 -24.82 8.71 -8.15
C SER A 243 -23.48 9.20 -8.72
N GLU A 244 -22.39 8.50 -8.45
CA GLU A 244 -21.05 8.87 -8.91
C GLU A 244 -20.61 8.10 -10.16
N GLY A 245 -21.44 7.19 -10.69
CA GLY A 245 -21.13 6.37 -11.86
C GLY A 245 -20.03 5.34 -11.61
N VAL A 246 -19.92 4.82 -10.39
CA VAL A 246 -18.94 3.79 -10.00
C VAL A 246 -19.57 2.41 -10.13
N ASP A 247 -18.91 1.51 -10.86
CA ASP A 247 -19.46 0.18 -11.13
C ASP A 247 -19.44 -0.70 -9.86
N PRO A 248 -20.56 -1.33 -9.46
CA PRO A 248 -20.56 -2.35 -8.42
C PRO A 248 -19.95 -3.64 -8.98
N LEU A 249 -18.72 -3.94 -8.59
CA LEU A 249 -17.97 -5.12 -9.07
C LEU A 249 -18.46 -6.41 -8.44
N GLY A 250 -18.99 -6.33 -7.21
CA GLY A 250 -19.55 -7.47 -6.50
C GLY A 250 -19.90 -7.14 -5.06
N GLU A 251 -20.80 -7.95 -4.50
CA GLU A 251 -21.21 -7.88 -3.11
C GLU A 251 -20.93 -9.22 -2.45
N LEU A 252 -20.02 -9.21 -1.48
CA LEU A 252 -19.58 -10.42 -0.81
C LEU A 252 -20.36 -10.55 0.51
N PRO A 253 -21.06 -11.66 0.78
CA PRO A 253 -21.65 -11.89 2.09
C PRO A 253 -20.56 -12.09 3.14
N TYR A 254 -20.90 -11.89 4.41
CA TYR A 254 -20.06 -12.29 5.52
C TYR A 254 -19.96 -13.82 5.54
N ASP A 255 -18.74 -14.32 5.61
CA ASP A 255 -18.49 -15.76 5.68
C ASP A 255 -17.23 -16.03 6.51
N GLU A 256 -17.32 -16.98 7.44
CA GLU A 256 -16.19 -17.45 8.25
C GLU A 256 -15.12 -18.14 7.41
N ASN A 257 -15.44 -18.59 6.19
CA ASN A 257 -14.49 -19.17 5.25
C ASN A 257 -13.34 -18.21 4.94
N VAL A 258 -13.54 -16.89 5.02
CA VAL A 258 -12.45 -15.92 4.89
C VAL A 258 -11.40 -16.14 5.98
N THR A 259 -11.82 -16.20 7.24
CA THR A 259 -10.93 -16.45 8.39
C THR A 259 -10.30 -17.85 8.31
N ARG A 260 -11.07 -18.87 7.94
CA ARG A 260 -10.57 -20.25 7.81
C ARG A 260 -9.50 -20.36 6.71
N ALA A 261 -9.69 -19.69 5.58
CA ALA A 261 -8.70 -19.62 4.51
C ALA A 261 -7.40 -18.97 5.01
N MET A 262 -7.49 -17.84 5.72
CA MET A 262 -6.32 -17.16 6.28
C MET A 262 -5.55 -18.05 7.27
N LEU A 263 -6.25 -18.73 8.18
CA LEU A 263 -5.62 -19.68 9.13
C LEU A 263 -4.95 -20.86 8.41
N ALA A 264 -5.49 -21.30 7.27
CA ALA A 264 -4.89 -22.33 6.43
C ALA A 264 -3.73 -21.82 5.54
N GLY A 265 -3.49 -20.49 5.50
CA GLY A 265 -2.53 -19.88 4.57
C GLY A 265 -2.95 -20.01 3.11
N LEU A 266 -4.26 -20.00 2.84
CA LEU A 266 -4.88 -20.11 1.53
C LEU A 266 -5.66 -18.85 1.19
N THR A 267 -5.80 -18.53 -0.10
CA THR A 267 -6.71 -17.46 -0.53
C THR A 267 -8.17 -17.94 -0.46
N ILE A 268 -9.13 -16.99 -0.46
CA ILE A 268 -10.56 -17.33 -0.40
C ILE A 268 -10.94 -18.23 -1.58
N VAL A 269 -10.44 -17.95 -2.77
CA VAL A 269 -10.77 -18.70 -4.00
C VAL A 269 -10.18 -20.11 -4.05
N GLU A 270 -9.17 -20.42 -3.22
CA GLU A 270 -8.61 -21.76 -3.08
C GLU A 270 -9.33 -22.59 -2.02
N HIS A 271 -9.75 -21.94 -0.93
CA HIS A 271 -10.38 -22.61 0.20
C HIS A 271 -11.90 -22.75 0.03
N ASP A 272 -12.57 -21.70 -0.43
CA ASP A 272 -14.02 -21.69 -0.59
C ASP A 272 -14.44 -22.45 -1.85
N THR A 273 -15.54 -23.19 -1.75
CA THR A 273 -16.20 -23.85 -2.88
C THR A 273 -17.58 -23.29 -3.18
N GLY A 274 -18.03 -22.29 -2.42
CA GLY A 274 -19.37 -21.73 -2.48
C GLY A 274 -19.44 -20.35 -3.13
N ILE A 275 -20.34 -19.52 -2.57
CA ILE A 275 -20.77 -18.26 -3.16
C ILE A 275 -19.66 -17.21 -3.21
N LEU A 276 -18.76 -17.18 -2.21
CA LEU A 276 -17.69 -16.19 -2.17
C LEU A 276 -16.71 -16.37 -3.32
N ARG A 277 -16.27 -17.60 -3.58
CA ARG A 277 -15.39 -17.90 -4.71
C ARG A 277 -16.03 -17.47 -6.03
N ASP A 278 -17.31 -17.80 -6.22
CA ASP A 278 -18.00 -17.52 -7.48
C ASP A 278 -18.24 -16.02 -7.68
N THR A 279 -18.58 -15.29 -6.62
CA THR A 279 -18.69 -13.83 -6.65
C THR A 279 -17.33 -13.18 -6.92
N LEU A 280 -16.24 -13.63 -6.29
CA LEU A 280 -14.88 -13.13 -6.57
C LEU A 280 -14.44 -13.42 -8.01
N ARG A 281 -14.74 -14.60 -8.54
CA ARG A 281 -14.48 -14.93 -9.96
C ARG A 281 -15.26 -14.02 -10.91
N SER A 282 -16.51 -13.74 -10.60
CA SER A 282 -17.34 -12.82 -11.37
C SER A 282 -16.79 -11.39 -11.32
N ALA A 283 -16.46 -10.89 -10.12
CA ALA A 283 -15.88 -9.57 -9.91
C ALA A 283 -14.55 -9.41 -10.68
N TRP A 284 -13.66 -10.41 -10.62
CA TRP A 284 -12.42 -10.39 -11.38
C TRP A 284 -12.64 -10.35 -12.90
N ARG A 285 -13.64 -11.09 -13.40
CA ARG A 285 -14.01 -11.04 -14.82
C ARG A 285 -14.47 -9.64 -15.24
N ASN A 286 -15.28 -8.99 -14.41
CA ASN A 286 -15.76 -7.63 -14.66
C ASN A 286 -14.58 -6.64 -14.71
N VAL A 287 -13.69 -6.69 -13.72
CA VAL A 287 -12.46 -5.88 -13.69
C VAL A 287 -11.67 -6.04 -14.99
N ARG A 288 -11.42 -7.28 -15.41
CA ARG A 288 -10.69 -7.55 -16.65
C ARG A 288 -11.39 -6.96 -17.87
N GLN A 289 -12.70 -7.07 -17.96
CA GLN A 289 -13.47 -6.49 -19.06
C GLN A 289 -13.29 -4.98 -19.14
N HIS A 290 -13.32 -4.26 -18.02
CA HIS A 290 -13.09 -2.81 -18.00
C HIS A 290 -11.66 -2.44 -18.42
N VAL A 291 -10.67 -3.14 -17.86
CA VAL A 291 -9.26 -2.85 -18.12
C VAL A 291 -8.86 -3.19 -19.56
N ASP A 292 -9.29 -4.35 -20.08
CA ASP A 292 -8.93 -4.80 -21.42
C ASP A 292 -9.64 -3.98 -22.52
N THR A 293 -10.87 -3.51 -22.28
CA THR A 293 -11.56 -2.59 -23.21
C THR A 293 -10.84 -1.23 -23.29
N SER A 294 -10.26 -0.78 -22.18
CA SER A 294 -9.53 0.49 -22.12
C SER A 294 -8.18 0.42 -22.84
N LYS A 295 -7.58 -0.77 -23.01
CA LYS A 295 -6.37 -0.99 -23.82
C LYS A 295 -6.58 -0.80 -25.33
N GLN A 296 -7.82 -0.91 -25.82
CA GLN A 296 -8.15 -0.88 -27.25
C GLN A 296 -8.50 0.53 -27.78
N LYS A 297 -8.60 1.52 -26.89
CA LYS A 297 -8.84 2.93 -27.21
C LYS A 297 -7.54 3.72 -27.15
#